data_AF-A0AAE4CDP0-F1
#
_entry.id   AF-A0AAE4CDP0-F1
#
_cell.length_a   1.000
_cell.length_b   1.000
_cell.length_c   1.000
_cell.angle_alpha   90.00
_cell.angle_beta   90.00
_cell.angle_gamma   90.00
#
_symmetry.space_group_name_H-M   'P 1'
#
loop_
_entity.id
_entity.type
_entity.pdbx_description
1 polymer ?
#
loop_
_entity_poly.entity_id
_entity_poly.type
_entity_poly.pdbx_seq_one_letter_code
_entity_poly.pdbx_strand_id
1 'polypeptide(L)' 'MAVDVRQPQGAGAAFSAGLIHTWDTGQDIAARLRFACAVGSLWCTRATSDPLPTDTEVAEALTP' A
#
# COMPACT_ATOMS: atom_id res chain seq x y z
N MET A 1 -7.30 -11.41 -3.19
CA MET A 1 -6.01 -11.56 -2.49
C MET A 1 -6.27 -11.70 -0.99
N ALA A 2 -5.77 -12.77 -0.37
CA ALA A 2 -5.73 -12.87 1.08
C ALA A 2 -4.38 -12.32 1.57
N VAL A 3 -4.38 -11.54 2.64
CA VAL A 3 -3.17 -10.95 3.23
C VAL A 3 -2.82 -11.77 4.47
N ASP A 4 -1.61 -12.32 4.53
CA ASP A 4 -1.11 -12.97 5.76
C ASP A 4 -0.69 -11.88 6.76
N VAL A 5 -1.58 -11.58 7.70
CA VAL A 5 -1.42 -10.44 8.61
C VAL A 5 -0.43 -10.80 9.71
N ARG A 6 0.77 -10.23 9.63
CA ARG A 6 1.83 -10.36 10.63
C ARG A 6 1.76 -9.26 11.69
N GLN A 7 1.52 -8.01 11.29
CA GLN A 7 1.41 -6.85 12.17
C GLN A 7 0.58 -5.74 11.52
N PRO A 8 -0.53 -5.27 12.12
CA PRO A 8 -1.35 -4.21 11.53
C PRO A 8 -0.94 -2.80 11.96
N GLN A 9 -0.03 -2.65 12.92
CA GLN A 9 0.33 -1.34 13.48
C GLN A 9 1.00 -0.48 12.40
N GLY A 10 0.51 0.74 12.20
CA GLY A 10 1.05 1.65 11.17
C GLY A 10 0.49 1.44 9.76
N ALA A 11 -0.38 0.45 9.53
CA ALA A 11 -1.00 0.24 8.22
C ALA A 11 -1.79 1.46 7.72
N GLY A 12 -2.43 2.21 8.62
CA GLY A 12 -3.11 3.47 8.28
C GLY A 12 -2.16 4.60 7.89
N ALA A 13 -0.97 4.65 8.49
CA ALA A 13 0.07 5.60 8.11
C ALA A 13 0.67 5.23 6.73
N ALA A 14 0.91 3.93 6.50
CA ALA A 14 1.35 3.42 5.20
C ALA A 14 0.30 3.69 4.09
N PHE A 15 -0.99 3.47 4.38
CA PHE A 15 -2.09 3.85 3.49
C PHE A 15 -2.06 5.34 3.14
N SER A 16 -1.96 6.20 4.16
CA SER A 16 -1.93 7.65 3.98
C SER A 16 -0.72 8.09 3.14
N ALA A 17 0.45 7.48 3.38
CA ALA A 17 1.65 7.72 2.58
C ALA A 17 1.45 7.33 1.11
N GLY A 18 0.84 6.18 0.82
CA GLY A 18 0.51 5.75 -0.54
C GLY A 18 -0.52 6.67 -1.23
N LEU A 19 -1.49 7.19 -0.48
CA LEU A 19 -2.45 8.16 -1.01
C LEU A 19 -1.80 9.50 -1.36
N ILE A 20 -0.90 10.00 -0.50
CA ILE A 20 -0.15 11.23 -0.75
C ILE A 20 0.79 11.06 -1.95
N HIS A 21 1.49 9.92 -2.04
CA HIS A 21 2.38 9.59 -3.15
C HIS A 21 1.68 9.64 -4.52
N THR A 22 0.42 9.22 -4.58
CA THR A 22 -0.36 9.19 -5.83
C THR A 22 -1.20 10.45 -6.08
N TRP A 23 -1.07 11.49 -5.24
CA TRP A 23 -1.94 12.66 -5.36
C TRP A 23 -1.71 13.44 -6.66
N ASP A 24 -0.45 13.60 -7.06
CA ASP A 24 -0.05 14.40 -8.23
C ASP A 24 0.17 13.58 -9.52
N THR A 25 -0.17 12.28 -9.52
CA THR A 25 0.09 11.37 -10.66
C THR A 25 -0.93 11.48 -11.80
N GLY A 26 -1.92 12.37 -11.69
CA GLY A 26 -3.03 12.50 -12.66
C GLY A 26 -4.01 11.32 -12.68
N GLN A 27 -3.86 10.35 -11.80
CA GLN A 27 -4.74 9.19 -11.67
C GLN A 27 -6.13 9.58 -11.15
N ASP A 28 -7.15 8.76 -11.42
CA ASP A 28 -8.46 8.94 -10.79
C ASP A 28 -8.44 8.56 -9.30
N ILE A 29 -9.46 8.99 -8.54
CA ILE A 29 -9.53 8.72 -7.10
C ILE A 29 -9.60 7.23 -6.78
N ALA A 30 -10.21 6.41 -7.63
CA ALA A 30 -10.35 4.98 -7.39
C ALA A 30 -8.99 4.27 -7.53
N ALA A 31 -8.19 4.64 -8.52
CA ALA A 31 -6.83 4.16 -8.73
C ALA A 31 -5.91 4.55 -7.55
N ARG A 32 -6.01 5.80 -7.08
CA ARG A 32 -5.27 6.26 -5.89
C ARG A 32 -5.63 5.46 -4.64
N LEU A 33 -6.92 5.22 -4.41
CA LEU A 33 -7.39 4.43 -3.27
C LEU A 33 -6.96 2.97 -3.38
N ARG A 34 -6.97 2.37 -4.57
CA ARG A 34 -6.45 1.00 -4.79
C ARG A 34 -4.97 0.92 -4.46
N PHE A 35 -4.16 1.87 -4.92
CA PHE A 35 -2.74 1.96 -4.60
C PHE A 35 -2.53 2.07 -3.08
N ALA A 36 -3.20 3.02 -2.42
CA ALA A 36 -3.11 3.22 -0.98
C ALA A 36 -3.54 1.98 -0.18
N CYS A 37 -4.62 1.31 -0.57
CA CYS A 37 -5.07 0.06 0.03
C CYS A 37 -4.03 -1.06 -0.13
N ALA A 38 -3.41 -1.17 -1.30
CA ALA A 38 -2.35 -2.15 -1.54
C ALA A 38 -1.12 -1.87 -0.69
N VAL A 39 -0.69 -0.61 -0.55
CA VAL A 39 0.41 -0.21 0.36
C VAL A 39 0.10 -0.60 1.81
N GLY A 40 -1.09 -0.24 2.31
CA GLY A 40 -1.51 -0.60 3.67
C GLY A 40 -1.59 -2.11 3.88
N SER A 41 -2.06 -2.85 2.88
CA SER A 41 -2.17 -4.32 2.93
C SER A 41 -0.80 -5.01 2.89
N LEU A 42 0.12 -4.53 2.05
CA LEU A 42 1.50 -5.02 2.00
C LEU A 42 2.27 -4.69 3.28
N TRP A 43 1.98 -3.57 3.93
CA TRP A 43 2.57 -3.27 5.24
C TRP A 43 2.18 -4.31 6.29
N CYS A 44 0.93 -4.80 6.26
CA CYS A 44 0.44 -5.78 7.21
C CYS A 44 1.22 -7.11 7.20
N THR A 45 1.93 -7.43 6.11
CA THR A 45 2.73 -8.67 5.98
C THR A 45 4.19 -8.49 6.43
N ARG A 46 4.65 -7.25 6.62
CA ARG A 46 6.06 -6.90 6.91
C ARG A 46 6.36 -6.84 8.41
N ALA A 47 7.64 -6.88 8.78
CA ALA A 47 8.06 -6.45 10.10
C ALA A 47 8.10 -4.91 10.20
N THR A 48 7.96 -4.36 11.41
CA THR A 48 7.96 -2.90 11.61
C THR A 48 9.30 -2.20 11.31
N SER A 49 10.39 -2.97 11.22
CA SER A 49 11.72 -2.50 10.82
C SER A 49 11.94 -2.47 9.31
N ASP A 50 11.04 -3.09 8.53
CA ASP A 50 11.19 -3.20 7.09
C ASP A 50 10.87 -1.86 6.40
N PRO A 51 11.42 -1.62 5.20
CA PRO A 51 11.06 -0.43 4.42
C PRO A 51 9.57 -0.43 4.05
N LEU A 52 9.04 0.74 3.66
CA LEU A 52 7.71 0.84 3.04
C LEU A 52 7.67 0.09 1.69
N PRO A 53 6.49 -0.37 1.25
CA PRO A 53 6.32 -0.98 -0.09
C PRO A 53 6.77 -0.05 -1.21
N THR A 54 7.44 -0.62 -2.20
CA THR A 54 7.85 0.08 -3.44
C THR A 54 6.73 0.07 -4.47
N ASP A 55 6.80 0.97 -5.45
CA ASP A 55 5.83 1.06 -6.54
C ASP A 55 5.71 -0.26 -7.32
N THR A 56 6.82 -0.97 -7.54
CA THR A 56 6.83 -2.27 -8.21
C THR A 56 6.05 -3.31 -7.43
N GLU A 57 6.29 -3.44 -6.12
CA GLU A 57 5.59 -4.41 -5.26
C GLU A 57 4.08 -4.11 -5.19
N VAL A 58 3.71 -2.82 -5.17
CA VAL A 58 2.31 -2.40 -5.19
C VAL A 58 1.65 -2.75 -6.53
N ALA A 59 2.35 -2.55 -7.65
CA ALA A 59 1.84 -2.90 -8.98
C ALA A 59 1.64 -4.42 -9.12
N GLU A 60 2.57 -5.22 -8.61
CA GLU A 60 2.45 -6.69 -8.57
C GLU A 60 1.23 -7.12 -7.73
N ALA A 61 1.02 -6.50 -6.56
CA ALA A 61 -0.12 -6.79 -5.69
C ALA A 61 -1.50 -6.38 -6.27
N LEU A 62 -1.52 -5.49 -7.26
CA LEU A 62 -2.73 -5.05 -7.97
C LEU A 62 -3.01 -5.87 -9.24
N THR A 63 -2.10 -6.73 -9.65
CA THR A 63 -2.27 -7.63 -10.79
C THR A 63 -3.15 -8.83 -10.35
N PRO A 64 -4.15 -9.24 -11.15
CA PRO A 64 -5.11 -10.28 -10.77
C PRO A 64 -4.50 -11.68 -10.57
#